data_AF-A0A527CYP9-F1
#
_entry.id   AF-A0A527CYP9-F1
#
_cell.length_a   1.000
_cell.length_b   1.000
_cell.length_c   1.000
_cell.angle_alpha   90.00
_cell.angle_beta   90.00
_cell.angle_gamma   90.00
#
_symmetry.space_group_name_H-M   'P 1'
#
loop_
_entity.id
_entity.type
_entity.pdbx_description
1 polymer ?
#
loop_
_entity_poly.entity_id
_entity_poly.type
_entity_poly.pdbx_seq_one_letter_code
_entity_poly.pdbx_strand_id
1 'polypeptide(L)'
;ARLEDGSRVNIAVRPVSVDGPLVSIRKFSKNPYSLERLMAFNSIRPPMIELLRIAVQARKSILVSGGTGSGKTTLLNALSSYIPSKERLITIEDAAELQLQQPHVGRLETRPPNVEGKGEVRQRELLKNALRMRPDRIIVGEVRGEEAFDMLQAMNTGHEGSMTTIHANTPRDAISRLEQMVGMAGMPMTHESIRAQIASAIDIIVQTQRLSDGGRRVTSISELTGMEGNVV
;
A
#
# COMPACT_ATOMS: atom_id res chain seq x y z
N ALA A 1 -0.33 -13.77 15.89
CA ALA A 1 -1.76 -14.09 16.14
C ALA A 1 -2.55 -12.78 16.29
N ARG A 2 -3.88 -12.86 16.44
CA ARG A 2 -4.75 -11.69 16.69
C ARG A 2 -5.51 -11.86 18.00
N LEU A 3 -5.78 -10.74 18.66
CA LEU A 3 -6.73 -10.65 19.77
C LEU A 3 -8.16 -10.45 19.24
N GLU A 4 -9.16 -10.61 20.11
CA GLU A 4 -10.59 -10.43 19.76
C GLU A 4 -10.90 -9.03 19.20
N ASP A 5 -10.18 -8.00 19.67
CA ASP A 5 -10.31 -6.62 19.18
C ASP A 5 -9.59 -6.38 17.84
N GLY A 6 -9.05 -7.45 17.23
CA GLY A 6 -8.31 -7.43 15.98
C GLY A 6 -6.83 -7.07 16.14
N SER A 7 -6.37 -6.60 17.32
CA SER A 7 -4.98 -6.20 17.57
C SER A 7 -4.00 -7.34 17.26
N ARG A 8 -2.85 -6.98 16.70
CA ARG A 8 -1.79 -7.97 16.42
C ARG A 8 -1.03 -8.27 17.70
N VAL A 9 -0.80 -9.54 17.96
CA VAL A 9 0.05 -10.02 19.05
C VAL A 9 1.22 -10.83 18.48
N ASN A 10 2.41 -10.44 18.90
CA ASN A 10 3.65 -11.19 18.73
C ASN A 10 4.13 -11.64 20.12
N ILE A 11 4.43 -12.92 20.26
CA ILE A 11 4.94 -13.53 21.49
C ILE A 11 6.24 -14.25 21.14
N ALA A 12 7.31 -13.93 21.85
CA ALA A 12 8.55 -14.70 21.83
C ALA A 12 8.73 -15.36 23.20
N VAL A 13 9.06 -16.64 23.22
CA VAL A 13 9.35 -17.43 24.43
C VAL A 13 10.69 -18.12 24.30
N ARG A 14 11.21 -18.70 25.39
CA ARG A 14 12.43 -19.51 25.34
C ARG A 14 12.30 -20.66 24.33
N PRO A 15 13.38 -21.00 23.60
CA PRO A 15 14.74 -20.44 23.70
C PRO A 15 14.99 -19.16 22.89
N VAL A 16 14.00 -18.67 22.12
CA VAL A 16 14.14 -17.46 21.28
C VAL A 16 14.29 -16.20 22.12
N SER A 17 13.56 -16.09 23.23
CA SER A 17 13.69 -15.00 24.19
C SER A 17 14.43 -15.47 25.45
N VAL A 18 15.73 -15.25 25.48
CA VAL A 18 16.66 -15.76 26.52
C VAL A 18 16.24 -15.32 27.93
N ASP A 19 15.89 -14.05 28.09
CA ASP A 19 15.60 -13.44 29.40
C ASP A 19 14.19 -13.72 29.92
N GLY A 20 13.32 -14.36 29.13
CA GLY A 20 11.94 -14.66 29.48
C GLY A 20 10.95 -14.29 28.37
N PRO A 21 9.64 -14.53 28.57
CA PRO A 21 8.63 -14.24 27.56
C PRO A 21 8.55 -12.75 27.21
N LEU A 22 8.54 -12.43 25.92
CA LEU A 22 8.32 -11.08 25.38
C LEU A 22 6.97 -11.04 24.67
N VAL A 23 6.17 -10.02 24.94
CA VAL A 23 4.87 -9.80 24.30
C VAL A 23 4.81 -8.40 23.72
N SER A 24 4.51 -8.30 22.43
CA SER A 24 4.28 -7.02 21.75
C SER A 24 2.88 -7.00 21.14
N ILE A 25 2.08 -6.01 21.54
CA ILE A 25 0.70 -5.83 21.06
C ILE A 25 0.65 -4.53 20.25
N ARG A 26 0.32 -4.66 18.96
CA ARG A 26 0.07 -3.52 18.08
C ARG A 26 -1.44 -3.33 17.91
N LYS A 27 -1.96 -2.29 18.56
CA LYS A 27 -3.38 -1.90 18.46
C LYS A 27 -3.65 -1.15 17.16
N PHE A 28 -4.86 -1.32 16.65
CA PHE A 28 -5.36 -0.52 15.54
C PHE A 28 -6.14 0.68 16.05
N SER A 29 -6.03 1.80 15.34
CA SER A 29 -6.86 2.96 15.66
C SER A 29 -8.31 2.60 15.35
N LYS A 30 -9.21 2.74 16.33
CA LYS A 30 -10.66 2.57 16.09
C LYS A 30 -11.22 3.69 15.22
N ASN A 31 -10.58 4.86 15.24
CA ASN A 31 -10.96 6.02 14.44
C ASN A 31 -9.90 6.21 13.35
N PRO A 32 -10.24 6.01 12.06
CA PRO A 32 -9.31 6.29 10.98
C PRO A 32 -8.94 7.78 10.98
N TYR A 33 -7.70 8.09 10.60
CA TYR A 33 -7.30 9.49 10.45
C TYR A 33 -7.94 10.06 9.19
N SER A 34 -8.71 11.14 9.35
CA SER A 34 -9.19 11.93 8.23
C SER A 34 -8.12 12.90 7.75
N LEU A 35 -8.25 13.45 6.55
CA LEU A 35 -7.28 14.43 6.04
C LEU A 35 -7.31 15.73 6.84
N GLU A 36 -8.46 16.12 7.40
CA GLU A 36 -8.59 17.26 8.32
C GLU A 36 -7.74 17.04 9.57
N ARG A 37 -7.72 15.80 10.08
CA ARG A 37 -6.88 15.43 11.21
C ARG A 37 -5.41 15.44 10.83
N LEU A 38 -5.05 15.01 9.61
CA LEU A 38 -3.67 15.12 9.12
C LEU A 38 -3.23 16.59 8.93
N MET A 39 -4.12 17.50 8.52
CA MET A 39 -3.84 18.94 8.52
C MET A 39 -3.60 19.47 9.93
N ALA A 40 -4.45 19.09 10.91
CA ALA A 40 -4.30 19.50 12.30
C ALA A 40 -2.95 19.06 12.90
N PHE A 41 -2.41 17.93 12.46
CA PHE A 41 -1.07 17.47 12.85
C PHE A 41 0.07 18.09 12.03
N ASN A 42 -0.22 19.03 11.13
CA ASN A 42 0.72 19.57 10.13
C ASN A 42 1.35 18.50 9.23
N SER A 43 0.70 17.34 9.07
CA SER A 43 1.21 16.21 8.28
C SER A 43 1.16 16.44 6.78
N ILE A 44 0.23 17.27 6.31
CA ILE A 44 0.06 17.62 4.91
C ILE A 44 -0.53 19.03 4.84
N ARG A 45 -0.22 19.79 3.78
CA ARG A 45 -0.72 21.16 3.59
C ARG A 45 -1.99 21.17 2.72
N PRO A 46 -2.89 22.15 2.86
CA PRO A 46 -4.14 22.20 2.11
C PRO A 46 -4.01 22.08 0.58
N PRO A 47 -3.06 22.76 -0.10
CA PRO A 47 -2.90 22.63 -1.55
C PRO A 47 -2.57 21.21 -2.00
N MET A 48 -1.81 20.47 -1.19
CA MET A 48 -1.47 19.07 -1.46
C MET A 48 -2.69 18.16 -1.32
N ILE A 49 -3.56 18.43 -0.35
CA ILE A 49 -4.82 17.69 -0.20
C ILE A 49 -5.70 17.88 -1.42
N GLU A 50 -5.85 19.11 -1.88
CA GLU A 50 -6.71 19.42 -3.01
C GLU A 50 -6.23 18.71 -4.29
N LEU A 51 -4.92 18.73 -4.55
CA LEU A 51 -4.31 17.97 -5.64
C LEU A 51 -4.61 16.46 -5.53
N LEU A 52 -4.36 15.87 -4.36
CA LEU A 52 -4.57 14.43 -4.17
C LEU A 52 -6.05 14.04 -4.19
N ARG A 53 -6.93 14.91 -3.73
CA ARG A 53 -8.39 14.75 -3.83
C ARG A 53 -8.82 14.65 -5.28
N ILE A 54 -8.36 15.59 -6.11
CA ILE A 54 -8.64 15.59 -7.55
C ILE A 54 -8.08 14.33 -8.20
N ALA A 55 -6.84 13.95 -7.87
CA ALA A 55 -6.21 12.73 -8.39
C ALA A 55 -7.01 11.46 -8.07
N VAL A 56 -7.45 11.28 -6.81
CA VAL A 56 -8.27 10.13 -6.40
C VAL A 56 -9.58 10.09 -7.18
N GLN A 57 -10.25 11.24 -7.33
CA GLN A 57 -11.52 11.34 -8.05
C GLN A 57 -11.35 11.12 -9.57
N ALA A 58 -10.23 11.56 -10.13
CA ALA A 58 -9.85 11.34 -11.52
C ALA A 58 -9.29 9.94 -11.80
N ARG A 59 -9.37 9.02 -10.83
CA ARG A 59 -8.87 7.64 -10.94
C ARG A 59 -7.39 7.56 -11.30
N LYS A 60 -6.58 8.48 -10.79
CA LYS A 60 -5.12 8.39 -10.86
C LYS A 60 -4.61 7.34 -9.89
N SER A 61 -3.77 6.42 -10.37
CA SER A 61 -3.15 5.38 -9.56
C SER A 61 -2.05 5.99 -8.68
N ILE A 62 -2.13 5.75 -7.36
CA ILE A 62 -1.26 6.43 -6.38
C ILE A 62 -0.38 5.42 -5.63
N LEU A 63 0.93 5.67 -5.67
CA LEU A 63 1.93 4.97 -4.89
C LEU A 63 2.33 5.83 -3.67
N VAL A 64 1.99 5.41 -2.47
CA VAL A 64 2.44 6.10 -1.24
C VAL A 64 3.74 5.47 -0.75
N SER A 65 4.84 6.21 -0.85
CA SER A 65 6.18 5.76 -0.44
C SER A 65 6.61 6.33 0.91
N GLY A 66 7.53 5.64 1.60
CA GLY A 66 8.08 6.11 2.86
C GLY A 66 8.79 5.06 3.71
N GLY A 67 9.55 5.53 4.70
CA GLY A 67 10.19 4.68 5.70
C GLY A 67 9.20 4.02 6.67
N THR A 68 9.70 3.13 7.53
CA THR A 68 8.88 2.53 8.59
C THR A 68 8.35 3.60 9.54
N GLY A 69 7.03 3.57 9.78
CA GLY A 69 6.38 4.52 10.68
C GLY A 69 6.27 5.96 10.14
N SER A 70 6.47 6.18 8.83
CA SER A 70 6.28 7.50 8.19
C SER A 70 4.81 7.90 8.02
N GLY A 71 3.88 6.96 8.19
CA GLY A 71 2.44 7.21 8.06
C GLY A 71 1.83 6.83 6.71
N LYS A 72 2.50 6.03 5.87
CA LYS A 72 2.01 5.59 4.54
C LYS A 72 0.56 5.08 4.56
N THR A 73 0.30 4.04 5.35
CA THR A 73 -1.03 3.40 5.45
C THR A 73 -2.07 4.36 5.99
N THR A 74 -1.67 5.26 6.90
CA THR A 74 -2.56 6.32 7.43
C THR A 74 -2.96 7.30 6.33
N LEU A 75 -2.01 7.75 5.52
CA LEU A 75 -2.27 8.65 4.40
C LEU A 75 -3.12 7.97 3.33
N LEU A 76 -2.79 6.73 2.93
CA LEU A 76 -3.58 5.95 1.98
C LEU A 76 -5.03 5.79 2.46
N ASN A 77 -5.23 5.45 3.73
CA ASN A 77 -6.56 5.30 4.30
C ASN A 77 -7.33 6.64 4.32
N ALA A 78 -6.64 7.76 4.56
CA ALA A 78 -7.26 9.08 4.54
C ALA A 78 -7.64 9.50 3.10
N LEU A 79 -6.76 9.27 2.12
CA LEU A 79 -7.02 9.52 0.69
C LEU A 79 -8.19 8.68 0.16
N SER A 80 -8.34 7.45 0.66
CA SER A 80 -9.42 6.57 0.26
C SER A 80 -10.82 7.14 0.52
N SER A 81 -10.96 8.09 1.45
CA SER A 81 -12.24 8.76 1.72
C SER A 81 -12.77 9.59 0.54
N TYR A 82 -11.91 9.94 -0.41
CA TYR A 82 -12.30 10.64 -1.64
C TYR A 82 -12.67 9.73 -2.79
N ILE A 83 -12.53 8.40 -2.63
CA ILE A 83 -13.03 7.44 -3.61
C ILE A 83 -14.57 7.51 -3.59
N PRO A 84 -15.25 7.67 -4.76
CA PRO A 84 -16.70 7.74 -4.81
C PRO A 84 -17.39 6.54 -4.15
N SER A 85 -18.46 6.78 -3.40
CA SER A 85 -19.19 5.74 -2.65
C SER A 85 -19.82 4.64 -3.51
N LYS A 86 -20.02 4.90 -4.81
CA LYS A 86 -20.55 3.93 -5.78
C LYS A 86 -19.53 2.89 -6.23
N GLU A 87 -18.24 3.12 -5.98
CA GLU A 87 -17.17 2.23 -6.42
C GLU A 87 -17.02 1.05 -5.46
N ARG A 88 -16.86 -0.15 -6.04
CA ARG A 88 -16.56 -1.38 -5.32
C ARG A 88 -15.06 -1.53 -5.13
N LEU A 89 -14.61 -1.64 -3.89
CA LEU A 89 -13.21 -1.70 -3.55
C LEU A 89 -12.83 -3.09 -3.03
N ILE A 90 -11.62 -3.54 -3.33
CA ILE A 90 -11.02 -4.71 -2.69
C ILE A 90 -9.71 -4.31 -2.02
N THR A 91 -9.57 -4.63 -0.74
CA THR A 91 -8.30 -4.46 -0.02
C THR A 91 -7.56 -5.79 0.07
N ILE A 92 -6.24 -5.76 -0.09
CA ILE A 92 -5.36 -6.92 0.09
C ILE A 92 -4.25 -6.52 1.06
N GLU A 93 -4.15 -7.19 2.20
CA GLU A 93 -3.20 -6.83 3.26
C GLU A 93 -2.61 -8.08 3.93
N ASP A 94 -1.39 -7.98 4.45
CA ASP A 94 -0.83 -9.05 5.30
C ASP A 94 -1.62 -9.23 6.59
N ALA A 95 -2.13 -8.11 7.12
CA ALA A 95 -3.19 -8.15 8.08
C ALA A 95 -4.02 -6.88 7.95
N ALA A 96 -5.34 -7.04 7.87
CA ALA A 96 -6.25 -5.96 7.55
C ALA A 96 -6.16 -4.78 8.55
N GLU A 97 -5.49 -3.70 8.13
CA GLU A 97 -5.36 -2.42 8.85
C GLU A 97 -6.25 -1.34 8.21
N LEU A 98 -6.55 -1.44 6.90
CA LEU A 98 -7.35 -0.45 6.18
C LEU A 98 -8.81 -0.48 6.64
N GLN A 99 -9.36 0.73 6.76
CA GLN A 99 -10.71 1.04 7.21
C GLN A 99 -11.36 2.00 6.21
N LEU A 100 -11.58 1.51 4.99
CA LEU A 100 -12.19 2.28 3.91
C LEU A 100 -13.67 2.58 4.23
N GLN A 101 -14.17 3.76 3.82
CA GLN A 101 -15.49 4.26 4.23
C GLN A 101 -16.61 3.93 3.22
N GLN A 102 -16.26 3.35 2.08
CA GLN A 102 -17.21 3.00 1.02
C GLN A 102 -18.11 1.84 1.47
N PRO A 103 -19.37 1.79 1.01
CA PRO A 103 -20.31 0.73 1.39
C PRO A 103 -19.92 -0.65 0.84
N HIS A 104 -19.25 -0.71 -0.32
CA HIS A 104 -18.91 -1.95 -1.01
C HIS A 104 -17.41 -2.25 -0.96
N VAL A 105 -16.93 -2.71 0.20
CA VAL A 105 -15.51 -3.05 0.42
C VAL A 105 -15.35 -4.55 0.70
N GLY A 106 -14.65 -5.27 -0.19
CA GLY A 106 -14.18 -6.63 0.05
C GLY A 106 -12.80 -6.62 0.70
N ARG A 107 -12.65 -7.24 1.87
CA ARG A 107 -11.36 -7.26 2.59
C ARG A 107 -10.73 -8.64 2.48
N LEU A 108 -9.54 -8.70 1.89
CA LEU A 108 -8.74 -9.92 1.73
C LEU A 108 -7.47 -9.79 2.58
N GLU A 109 -7.11 -10.90 3.24
CA GLU A 109 -5.95 -10.98 4.12
C GLU A 109 -5.11 -12.20 3.76
N THR A 110 -3.78 -12.05 3.76
CA THR A 110 -2.89 -13.20 3.55
C THR A 110 -3.00 -14.18 4.71
N ARG A 111 -2.61 -15.41 4.46
CA ARG A 111 -2.56 -16.45 5.48
C ARG A 111 -1.18 -17.08 5.46
N PRO A 112 -0.40 -17.03 6.56
CA PRO A 112 0.83 -17.79 6.64
C PRO A 112 0.54 -19.29 6.59
N PRO A 113 1.53 -20.12 6.20
CA PRO A 113 1.37 -21.56 6.29
C PRO A 113 1.10 -22.00 7.73
N ASN A 114 0.40 -23.13 7.89
CA ASN A 114 0.26 -23.79 9.17
C ASN A 114 1.61 -24.40 9.62
N VAL A 115 1.64 -25.02 10.80
CA VAL A 115 2.84 -25.68 11.34
C VAL A 115 3.43 -26.78 10.44
N GLU A 116 2.62 -27.33 9.53
CA GLU A 116 3.03 -28.33 8.54
C GLU A 116 3.50 -27.71 7.21
N GLY A 117 3.60 -26.38 7.12
CA GLY A 117 3.99 -25.68 5.90
C GLY A 117 2.88 -25.56 4.85
N LYS A 118 1.62 -25.90 5.19
CA LYS A 118 0.50 -25.96 4.24
C LYS A 118 -0.47 -24.80 4.39
N GLY A 119 -1.22 -24.53 3.31
CA GLY A 119 -2.33 -23.58 3.32
C GLY A 119 -1.90 -22.12 3.35
N GLU A 120 -0.66 -21.80 2.96
CA GLU A 120 -0.25 -20.42 2.69
C GLU A 120 -1.16 -19.80 1.61
N VAL A 121 -1.54 -18.55 1.82
CA VAL A 121 -2.22 -17.71 0.83
C VAL A 121 -1.46 -16.39 0.79
N ARG A 122 -0.71 -16.12 -0.27
CA ARG A 122 0.11 -14.92 -0.41
C ARG A 122 -0.71 -13.80 -1.06
N GLN A 123 -0.14 -12.60 -1.06
CA GLN A 123 -0.78 -11.43 -1.67
C GLN A 123 -1.02 -11.65 -3.17
N ARG A 124 -0.10 -12.34 -3.87
CA ARG A 124 -0.21 -12.61 -5.29
C ARG A 124 -1.45 -13.44 -5.65
N GLU A 125 -1.77 -14.49 -4.88
CA GLU A 125 -2.99 -15.28 -5.11
C GLU A 125 -4.26 -14.45 -4.84
N LEU A 126 -4.26 -13.64 -3.78
CA LEU A 126 -5.38 -12.77 -3.47
C LEU A 126 -5.62 -11.73 -4.56
N LEU A 127 -4.55 -11.20 -5.15
CA LEU A 127 -4.61 -10.21 -6.20
C LEU A 127 -5.20 -10.79 -7.49
N LYS A 128 -4.74 -11.99 -7.89
CA LYS A 128 -5.34 -12.73 -9.01
C LYS A 128 -6.81 -13.07 -8.77
N ASN A 129 -7.17 -13.41 -7.53
CA ASN A 129 -8.56 -13.68 -7.16
C ASN A 129 -9.42 -12.40 -7.21
N ALA A 130 -8.89 -11.26 -6.76
CA ALA A 130 -9.57 -9.97 -6.74
C ALA A 130 -10.03 -9.55 -8.14
N LEU A 131 -9.25 -9.84 -9.19
CA LEU A 131 -9.62 -9.55 -10.58
C LEU A 131 -10.93 -10.23 -11.03
N ARG A 132 -11.34 -11.33 -10.37
CA ARG A 132 -12.59 -12.04 -10.65
C ARG A 132 -13.78 -11.54 -9.81
N MET A 133 -13.54 -10.61 -8.90
CA MET A 133 -14.53 -10.10 -7.96
C MET A 133 -15.17 -8.77 -8.42
N ARG A 134 -14.90 -8.39 -9.69
CA ARG A 134 -15.37 -7.16 -10.35
C ARG A 134 -15.14 -5.89 -9.49
N PRO A 135 -13.92 -5.62 -8.99
CA PRO A 135 -13.64 -4.36 -8.31
C PRO A 135 -13.58 -3.21 -9.30
N ASP A 136 -13.95 -2.01 -8.86
CA ASP A 136 -13.57 -0.77 -9.54
C ASP A 136 -12.10 -0.41 -9.22
N ARG A 137 -11.64 -0.67 -7.99
CA ARG A 137 -10.25 -0.45 -7.55
C ARG A 137 -9.77 -1.56 -6.64
N ILE A 138 -8.47 -1.83 -6.72
CA ILE A 138 -7.78 -2.75 -5.81
C ILE A 138 -6.77 -1.95 -4.98
N ILE A 139 -6.90 -2.03 -3.66
CA ILE A 139 -6.03 -1.33 -2.71
C ILE A 139 -5.12 -2.36 -2.06
N VAL A 140 -3.84 -2.34 -2.41
CA VAL A 140 -2.84 -3.22 -1.79
C VAL A 140 -2.24 -2.48 -0.61
N GLY A 141 -2.36 -3.01 0.61
CA GLY A 141 -1.94 -2.31 1.82
C GLY A 141 -0.46 -1.95 1.81
N GLU A 142 0.38 -2.88 1.36
CA GLU A 142 1.81 -2.65 1.10
C GLU A 142 2.33 -3.71 0.13
N VAL A 143 2.99 -3.28 -0.93
CA VAL A 143 3.70 -4.17 -1.87
C VAL A 143 5.11 -4.47 -1.36
N ARG A 144 5.49 -5.74 -1.38
CA ARG A 144 6.74 -6.27 -0.82
C ARG A 144 7.48 -7.23 -1.75
N GLY A 145 6.81 -7.83 -2.73
CA GLY A 145 7.37 -8.93 -3.52
C GLY A 145 6.69 -9.15 -4.87
N GLU A 146 6.58 -10.42 -5.27
CA GLU A 146 6.17 -10.84 -6.61
C GLU A 146 4.77 -10.37 -7.04
N GLU A 147 3.90 -10.00 -6.09
CA GLU A 147 2.58 -9.42 -6.36
C GLU A 147 2.64 -8.07 -7.08
N ALA A 148 3.79 -7.38 -7.05
CA ALA A 148 3.98 -6.10 -7.75
C ALA A 148 3.64 -6.21 -9.25
N PHE A 149 4.01 -7.31 -9.90
CA PHE A 149 3.68 -7.52 -11.32
C PHE A 149 2.17 -7.57 -11.55
N ASP A 150 1.47 -8.43 -10.82
CA ASP A 150 0.02 -8.59 -10.93
C ASP A 150 -0.72 -7.28 -10.55
N MET A 151 -0.14 -6.46 -9.67
CA MET A 151 -0.67 -5.16 -9.26
C MET A 151 -0.56 -4.12 -10.37
N LEU A 152 0.62 -4.00 -10.98
CA LEU A 152 0.84 -3.10 -12.12
C LEU A 152 -0.06 -3.51 -13.30
N GLN A 153 -0.21 -4.81 -13.54
CA GLN A 153 -1.13 -5.33 -14.56
C GLN A 153 -2.58 -4.93 -14.26
N ALA A 154 -3.04 -5.09 -13.02
CA ALA A 154 -4.39 -4.68 -12.64
C ALA A 154 -4.63 -3.19 -12.88
N MET A 155 -3.67 -2.34 -12.48
CA MET A 155 -3.70 -0.88 -12.68
C MET A 155 -3.78 -0.50 -14.16
N ASN A 156 -3.07 -1.21 -15.03
CA ASN A 156 -3.11 -1.01 -16.49
C ASN A 156 -4.35 -1.61 -17.17
N THR A 157 -5.09 -2.52 -16.52
CA THR A 157 -6.16 -3.30 -17.15
C THR A 157 -7.52 -3.10 -16.47
N GLY A 158 -7.99 -1.85 -16.44
CA GLY A 158 -9.36 -1.50 -16.04
C GLY A 158 -9.60 -1.37 -14.54
N HIS A 159 -8.53 -1.35 -13.72
CA HIS A 159 -8.59 -1.06 -12.27
C HIS A 159 -7.78 0.20 -11.93
N GLU A 160 -7.90 1.21 -12.79
CA GLU A 160 -7.31 2.54 -12.63
C GLU A 160 -7.74 3.18 -11.30
N GLY A 161 -6.90 4.06 -10.75
CA GLY A 161 -7.19 4.74 -9.50
C GLY A 161 -6.92 3.89 -8.26
N SER A 162 -6.40 2.68 -8.45
CA SER A 162 -5.89 1.81 -7.40
C SER A 162 -4.74 2.48 -6.64
N MET A 163 -4.57 2.11 -5.38
CA MET A 163 -3.53 2.67 -4.52
C MET A 163 -2.78 1.59 -3.80
N THR A 164 -1.50 1.85 -3.53
CA THR A 164 -0.68 0.97 -2.72
C THR A 164 0.31 1.75 -1.88
N THR A 165 0.96 1.08 -0.93
CA THR A 165 2.12 1.64 -0.23
C THR A 165 3.38 0.84 -0.51
N ILE A 166 4.53 1.51 -0.48
CA ILE A 166 5.84 0.87 -0.63
C ILE A 166 6.86 1.47 0.34
N HIS A 167 7.77 0.65 0.83
CA HIS A 167 8.89 1.14 1.63
C HIS A 167 9.99 1.73 0.75
N ALA A 168 10.17 3.05 0.78
CA ALA A 168 11.24 3.72 0.04
C ALA A 168 11.63 5.04 0.71
N ASN A 169 12.90 5.43 0.56
CA ASN A 169 13.42 6.66 1.15
C ASN A 169 13.15 7.88 0.25
N THR A 170 13.06 7.65 -1.06
CA THR A 170 12.74 8.67 -2.07
C THR A 170 11.74 8.13 -3.10
N PRO A 171 11.08 9.00 -3.88
CA PRO A 171 10.25 8.57 -5.01
C PRO A 171 11.01 7.72 -6.04
N ARG A 172 12.28 8.06 -6.32
CA ARG A 172 13.12 7.29 -7.25
C ARG A 172 13.42 5.89 -6.71
N ASP A 173 13.72 5.77 -5.42
CA ASP A 173 13.90 4.46 -4.78
C ASP A 173 12.62 3.62 -4.85
N ALA A 174 11.44 4.26 -4.78
CA ALA A 174 10.17 3.56 -4.90
C ALA A 174 10.03 2.86 -6.26
N ILE A 175 10.43 3.54 -7.35
CA ILE A 175 10.48 2.95 -8.69
C ILE A 175 11.49 1.80 -8.74
N SER A 176 12.72 2.01 -8.28
CA SER A 176 13.75 0.96 -8.30
C SER A 176 13.35 -0.27 -7.49
N ARG A 177 12.61 -0.10 -6.39
CA ARG A 177 12.08 -1.21 -5.61
C ARG A 177 10.93 -1.93 -6.30
N LEU A 178 10.05 -1.23 -6.98
CA LEU A 178 9.04 -1.87 -7.83
C LEU A 178 9.70 -2.69 -8.94
N GLU A 179 10.76 -2.17 -9.58
CA GLU A 179 11.52 -2.93 -10.58
C GLU A 179 12.06 -4.25 -10.01
N GLN A 180 12.67 -4.20 -8.82
CA GLN A 180 13.18 -5.39 -8.13
C GLN A 180 12.06 -6.39 -7.80
N MET A 181 10.94 -5.90 -7.26
CA MET A 181 9.78 -6.74 -6.90
C MET A 181 9.15 -7.42 -8.12
N VAL A 182 9.05 -6.71 -9.24
CA VAL A 182 8.61 -7.31 -10.51
C VAL A 182 9.60 -8.37 -10.98
N GLY A 183 10.91 -8.13 -10.84
CA GLY A 183 11.95 -9.12 -11.13
C GLY A 183 11.80 -10.41 -10.31
N MET A 184 11.29 -10.34 -9.08
CA MET A 184 11.03 -11.52 -8.24
C MET A 184 9.87 -12.39 -8.77
N ALA A 185 9.00 -11.87 -9.64
CA ALA A 185 7.89 -12.63 -10.20
C ALA A 185 8.33 -13.75 -11.15
N GLY A 186 9.61 -13.78 -11.55
CA GLY A 186 10.23 -14.85 -12.34
C GLY A 186 9.85 -14.84 -13.82
N MET A 187 9.24 -13.76 -14.31
CA MET A 187 8.90 -13.62 -15.73
C MET A 187 10.10 -13.08 -16.53
N PRO A 188 10.35 -13.60 -17.74
CA PRO A 188 11.43 -13.13 -18.59
C PRO A 188 11.07 -11.77 -19.21
N MET A 189 11.23 -10.69 -18.43
CA MET A 189 11.05 -9.31 -18.89
C MET A 189 12.36 -8.56 -18.86
N THR A 190 12.57 -7.69 -19.85
CA THR A 190 13.70 -6.74 -19.83
C THR A 190 13.44 -5.65 -18.80
N HIS A 191 14.50 -5.01 -18.30
CA HIS A 191 14.37 -3.85 -17.40
C HIS A 191 13.54 -2.72 -18.04
N GLU A 192 13.69 -2.52 -19.35
CA GLU A 192 12.92 -1.55 -20.11
C GLU A 192 11.42 -1.85 -20.07
N SER A 193 11.02 -3.10 -20.31
CA SER A 193 9.61 -3.51 -20.23
C SER A 193 9.03 -3.34 -18.82
N ILE A 194 9.81 -3.63 -17.78
CA ILE A 194 9.38 -3.43 -16.39
C ILE A 194 9.16 -1.94 -16.11
N ARG A 195 10.11 -1.08 -16.52
CA ARG A 195 9.98 0.38 -16.39
C ARG A 195 8.78 0.92 -17.14
N ALA A 196 8.54 0.44 -18.36
CA ALA A 196 7.39 0.84 -19.16
C ALA A 196 6.07 0.46 -18.47
N GLN A 197 5.99 -0.72 -17.86
CA GLN A 197 4.82 -1.12 -17.09
C GLN A 197 4.61 -0.24 -15.85
N ILE A 198 5.68 0.10 -15.12
CA ILE A 198 5.61 0.99 -13.95
C ILE A 198 5.14 2.39 -14.38
N ALA A 199 5.76 2.96 -15.41
CA ALA A 199 5.46 4.29 -15.94
C ALA A 199 4.02 4.40 -16.47
N SER A 200 3.48 3.32 -17.03
CA SER A 200 2.09 3.25 -17.51
C SER A 200 1.08 3.08 -16.37
N ALA A 201 1.44 2.35 -15.31
CA ALA A 201 0.49 1.96 -14.25
C ALA A 201 0.35 3.00 -13.13
N ILE A 202 1.41 3.76 -12.85
CA ILE A 202 1.48 4.67 -11.70
C ILE A 202 1.50 6.10 -12.20
N ASP A 203 0.48 6.87 -11.82
CA ASP A 203 0.38 8.27 -12.17
C ASP A 203 1.10 9.16 -11.14
N ILE A 204 0.98 8.85 -9.85
CA ILE A 204 1.45 9.74 -8.76
C ILE A 204 2.18 8.96 -7.69
N ILE A 205 3.34 9.47 -7.26
CA ILE A 205 4.08 9.02 -6.08
C ILE A 205 3.97 10.07 -4.98
N VAL A 206 3.51 9.66 -3.80
CA VAL A 206 3.43 10.52 -2.61
C VAL A 206 4.43 10.05 -1.57
N GLN A 207 5.47 10.86 -1.34
CA GLN A 207 6.50 10.53 -0.36
C GLN A 207 6.12 11.02 1.02
N THR A 208 6.16 10.10 1.99
CA THR A 208 6.00 10.38 3.41
C THR A 208 7.31 10.14 4.16
N GLN A 209 7.61 10.99 5.14
CA GLN A 209 8.77 10.84 6.01
C GLN A 209 8.40 11.10 7.47
N ARG A 210 9.13 10.43 8.37
CA ARG A 210 9.15 10.79 9.79
C ARG A 210 10.38 11.66 10.02
N LEU A 211 10.17 12.91 10.38
CA LEU A 211 11.25 13.87 10.62
C LEU A 211 11.85 13.68 12.02
N SER A 212 12.97 14.37 12.27
CA SER A 212 13.71 14.32 13.54
C SER A 212 12.90 14.82 14.74
N ASP A 213 11.91 15.69 14.51
CA ASP A 213 10.94 16.14 15.52
C ASP A 213 9.87 15.06 15.86
N GLY A 214 9.96 13.88 15.24
CA GLY A 214 9.00 12.79 15.37
C GLY A 214 7.74 12.97 14.53
N GLY A 215 7.56 14.12 13.90
CA GLY A 215 6.44 14.47 13.04
C GLY A 215 6.44 13.64 11.75
N ARG A 216 5.25 13.23 11.32
CA ARG A 216 5.03 12.54 10.04
C ARG A 216 4.55 13.56 9.02
N ARG A 217 5.24 13.66 7.87
CA ARG A 217 5.00 14.69 6.86
C ARG A 217 4.97 14.08 5.45
N VAL A 218 4.08 14.59 4.60
CA VAL A 218 4.23 14.46 3.14
C VAL A 218 5.33 15.42 2.71
N THR A 219 6.40 14.90 2.12
CA THR A 219 7.59 15.67 1.72
C THR A 219 7.64 15.96 0.23
N SER A 220 7.01 15.11 -0.60
CA SER A 220 6.89 15.35 -2.03
C SER A 220 5.66 14.66 -2.61
N ILE A 221 5.14 15.23 -3.69
CA ILE A 221 4.16 14.62 -4.59
C ILE A 221 4.77 14.73 -5.99
N SER A 222 4.92 13.60 -6.67
CA SER A 222 5.57 13.52 -7.97
C SER A 222 4.62 12.86 -8.95
N GLU A 223 4.36 13.51 -10.09
CA GLU A 223 3.66 12.90 -11.21
C GLU A 223 4.66 12.11 -12.06
N LEU A 224 4.26 10.94 -12.51
CA LEU A 224 4.99 10.11 -13.45
C LEU A 224 4.45 10.40 -14.86
N THR A 225 5.32 10.88 -15.75
CA THR A 225 4.91 11.35 -17.09
C THR A 225 5.36 10.43 -18.23
N GLY A 226 5.81 9.22 -17.93
CA GLY A 226 6.33 8.25 -18.90
C GLY A 226 7.81 7.95 -18.69
N MET A 227 8.52 7.67 -19.80
CA MET A 227 9.94 7.34 -19.80
C MET A 227 10.72 8.24 -20.76
N GLU A 228 11.92 8.63 -20.35
CA GLU A 228 12.92 9.25 -21.22
C GLU A 228 14.11 8.27 -21.37
N GLY A 229 14.14 7.56 -22.49
CA GLY A 229 15.07 6.44 -22.69
C GLY A 229 14.86 5.36 -21.63
N ASN A 230 15.88 5.13 -20.80
CA ASN A 230 15.85 4.13 -19.73
C ASN A 230 15.46 4.69 -18.36
N VAL A 231 15.05 5.97 -18.29
CA VAL A 231 14.71 6.65 -17.04
C VAL A 231 13.20 6.82 -16.93
N VAL A 232 12.67 6.46 -15.76
CA VAL A 232 11.33 6.84 -15.27
C VAL A 232 11.48 8.05 -14.33
#